data_AF-A0A8W8NTJ4-F1
#
_entry.id   AF-A0A8W8NTJ4-F1
#
_cell.length_a   1.000
_cell.length_b   1.000
_cell.length_c   1.000
_cell.angle_alpha   90.00
_cell.angle_beta   90.00
_cell.angle_gamma   90.00
#
_symmetry.space_group_name_H-M   'P 1'
#
loop_
_entity.id
_entity.type
_entity.pdbx_description
1 polymer ?
#
loop_
_entity_poly.entity_id
_entity_poly.type
_entity_poly.pdbx_seq_one_letter_code
_entity_poly.pdbx_strand_id
1 'polypeptide(L)'
;MNFVQDCLDSFVLGTCLHMFGMDSLDGVPVNVEIPHFLHLASIEEQYAWLKELGEQLFKTYIKLNEEMYDSRINRYSCTCNNTYKTKGHFKRHLEKEHEWGFALNQDTTNSAMHSKEDHVAVWRASFMKLSLLLRDTEDAYQYGDGDRIFRNAKFEMLCADAAHHTKYRLWLWRMQAYETAILSPRQAVEYKWNCTANTHGGKGKYIPNDNLVETLVQKIKKKLREQGFNITHNSAQRIALSIQIQQELKENTSQVRKRDVQNQLLTETLSLIF
;
A
#
# COMPACT_ATOMS: atom_id res chain seq x y z
N MET A 1 1.17 -12.53 -8.54
CA MET A 1 1.39 -11.25 -9.24
C MET A 1 0.02 -10.79 -9.75
N ASN A 2 -0.44 -9.61 -9.32
CA ASN A 2 -1.81 -9.12 -9.54
C ASN A 2 -1.77 -8.10 -10.68
N PHE A 3 -2.66 -8.22 -11.68
CA PHE A 3 -2.75 -7.32 -12.84
C PHE A 3 -2.68 -5.83 -12.47
N VAL A 4 -3.33 -5.45 -11.36
CA VAL A 4 -3.31 -4.06 -10.86
C VAL A 4 -1.91 -3.59 -10.49
N GLN A 5 -1.10 -4.45 -9.86
CA GLN A 5 0.27 -4.13 -9.47
C GLN A 5 1.16 -3.98 -10.72
N ASP A 6 1.02 -4.89 -11.70
CA ASP A 6 1.80 -4.84 -12.94
C ASP A 6 1.52 -3.57 -13.74
N CYS A 7 0.25 -3.17 -13.82
CA CYS A 7 -0.13 -1.91 -14.44
C CYS A 7 0.42 -0.70 -13.68
N LEU A 8 0.30 -0.69 -12.35
CA LEU A 8 0.84 0.41 -11.53
C LEU A 8 2.36 0.53 -11.68
N ASP A 9 3.09 -0.59 -11.66
CA ASP A 9 4.53 -0.60 -11.87
C ASP A 9 4.90 -0.08 -13.26
N SER A 10 4.14 -0.43 -14.28
CA SER A 10 4.33 0.09 -15.64
C SER A 10 4.17 1.62 -15.69
N PHE A 11 3.16 2.18 -15.01
CA PHE A 11 2.97 3.64 -14.94
C PHE A 11 4.08 4.34 -14.15
N VAL A 12 4.51 3.75 -13.03
CA VAL A 12 5.61 4.28 -12.22
C VAL A 12 6.92 4.27 -13.03
N LEU A 13 7.23 3.15 -13.67
CA LEU A 13 8.41 3.01 -14.54
C LEU A 13 8.39 4.00 -15.69
N GLY A 14 7.25 4.16 -16.38
CA GLY A 14 7.12 5.17 -17.44
C GLY A 14 7.34 6.60 -16.95
N THR A 15 6.87 6.93 -15.74
CA THR A 15 7.08 8.23 -15.12
C THR A 15 8.57 8.44 -14.76
N CYS A 16 9.22 7.41 -14.24
CA CYS A 16 10.66 7.44 -13.95
C CYS A 16 11.50 7.60 -15.22
N LEU A 17 11.19 6.86 -16.29
CA LEU A 17 11.88 6.98 -17.59
C LEU A 17 11.79 8.40 -18.14
N HIS A 18 10.58 8.98 -18.14
CA HIS A 18 10.37 10.36 -18.56
C HIS A 18 11.17 11.35 -17.71
N MET A 19 11.14 11.20 -16.38
CA MET A 19 11.92 12.06 -15.48
C MET A 19 13.43 11.94 -15.71
N PHE A 20 13.92 10.73 -15.98
CA PHE A 20 15.34 10.48 -16.28
C PHE A 20 15.75 10.91 -17.68
N GLY A 21 14.82 11.25 -18.56
CA GLY A 21 15.10 11.54 -19.97
C GLY A 21 15.53 10.30 -20.75
N MET A 22 14.97 9.14 -20.37
CA MET A 22 15.29 7.84 -20.97
C MET A 22 14.16 7.38 -21.89
N ASP A 23 14.49 6.99 -23.12
CA ASP A 23 13.53 6.44 -24.09
C ASP A 23 13.27 4.93 -23.89
N SER A 24 14.19 4.23 -23.23
CA SER A 24 14.09 2.80 -22.93
C SER A 24 14.78 2.45 -21.60
N LEU A 25 14.51 1.25 -21.08
CA LEU A 25 15.13 0.74 -19.85
C LEU A 25 16.65 0.55 -19.97
N ASP A 26 17.15 0.39 -21.20
CA ASP A 26 18.58 0.26 -21.50
C ASP A 26 19.25 1.63 -21.75
N GLY A 27 18.47 2.72 -21.71
CA GLY A 27 18.97 4.09 -21.89
C GLY A 27 19.87 4.54 -20.74
N VAL A 28 20.69 5.57 -20.99
CA VAL A 28 21.44 6.25 -19.93
C VAL A 28 20.61 7.43 -19.43
N PRO A 29 20.44 7.61 -18.11
CA PRO A 29 19.78 8.78 -17.56
C PRO A 29 20.48 10.07 -18.01
N VAL A 30 19.72 11.00 -18.60
CA VAL A 30 20.21 12.29 -19.07
C VAL A 30 19.95 13.38 -18.04
N ASN A 31 18.78 13.33 -17.40
CA ASN A 31 18.29 14.40 -16.53
C ASN A 31 18.60 14.20 -15.05
N VAL A 32 19.05 13.00 -14.65
CA VAL A 32 19.34 12.66 -13.26
C VAL A 32 20.71 11.98 -13.19
N GLU A 33 21.62 12.57 -12.43
CA GLU A 33 22.91 11.95 -12.12
C GLU A 33 22.72 10.85 -11.07
N ILE A 34 22.94 9.60 -11.47
CA ILE A 34 23.00 8.48 -10.54
C ILE A 34 24.39 8.45 -9.91
N PRO A 35 24.51 8.47 -8.57
CA PRO A 35 25.81 8.35 -7.91
C PRO A 35 26.51 7.05 -8.34
N HIS A 36 27.72 7.15 -8.90
CA HIS A 36 28.44 6.03 -9.54
C HIS A 36 28.66 4.83 -8.60
N PHE A 37 28.73 5.07 -7.29
CA PHE A 37 28.97 4.06 -6.26
C PHE A 37 27.78 3.86 -5.33
N LEU A 38 26.56 4.23 -5.74
CA LEU A 38 25.37 4.06 -4.91
C LEU A 38 25.19 2.60 -4.43
N HIS A 39 25.51 1.63 -5.28
CA HIS A 39 25.48 0.20 -4.95
C HIS A 39 26.51 -0.24 -3.88
N LEU A 40 27.56 0.56 -3.66
CA LEU A 40 28.57 0.36 -2.62
C LEU A 40 28.28 1.18 -1.35
N ALA A 41 27.32 2.11 -1.42
CA ALA A 41 26.89 2.92 -0.29
C ALA A 41 26.11 2.08 0.73
N SER A 42 25.96 2.58 1.96
CA SER A 42 25.17 1.88 2.98
C SER A 42 23.69 1.76 2.56
N ILE A 43 22.96 0.81 3.13
CA ILE A 43 21.51 0.65 2.84
C ILE A 43 20.75 1.94 3.18
N GLU A 44 21.15 2.63 4.25
CA GLU A 44 20.57 3.91 4.67
C GLU A 44 20.82 5.01 3.64
N GLU A 45 22.02 5.10 3.08
CA GLU A 45 22.39 6.08 2.05
C GLU A 45 21.66 5.80 0.72
N GLN A 46 21.56 4.53 0.32
CA GLN A 46 20.77 4.11 -0.84
C GLN A 46 19.29 4.49 -0.67
N TYR A 47 18.74 4.24 0.51
CA TYR A 47 17.35 4.57 0.82
C TYR A 47 17.11 6.08 0.85
N ALA A 48 18.05 6.86 1.40
CA ALA A 48 17.96 8.32 1.43
C ALA A 48 17.90 8.90 0.01
N TRP A 49 18.78 8.45 -0.88
CA TRP A 49 18.77 8.88 -2.29
C TRP A 49 17.47 8.49 -3.01
N LEU A 50 17.00 7.24 -2.84
CA LEU A 50 15.73 6.79 -3.42
C LEU A 50 14.54 7.60 -2.88
N LYS A 51 14.58 7.98 -1.61
CA LYS A 51 13.55 8.82 -1.00
C LYS A 51 13.55 10.23 -1.60
N GLU A 52 14.72 10.85 -1.77
CA GLU A 52 14.84 12.15 -2.43
C GLU A 52 14.31 12.11 -3.86
N LEU A 53 14.64 11.04 -4.60
CA LEU A 53 14.11 10.82 -5.94
C LEU A 53 12.58 10.69 -5.94
N GLY A 54 12.02 9.93 -5.01
CA GLY A 54 10.58 9.81 -4.81
C GLY A 54 9.91 11.15 -4.48
N GLU A 55 10.55 12.00 -3.67
CA GLU A 55 10.08 13.35 -3.37
C GLU A 55 10.12 14.27 -4.59
N GLN A 56 11.13 14.13 -5.47
CA GLN A 56 11.18 14.85 -6.74
C GLN A 56 10.04 14.42 -7.67
N LEU A 57 9.82 13.11 -7.84
CA LEU A 57 8.67 12.58 -8.59
C LEU A 57 7.35 13.14 -8.06
N PHE A 58 7.17 13.11 -6.74
CA PHE A 58 5.96 13.63 -6.10
C PHE A 58 5.79 15.13 -6.33
N LYS A 59 6.87 15.93 -6.24
CA LYS A 59 6.84 17.37 -6.51
C LYS A 59 6.47 17.67 -7.96
N THR A 60 7.11 16.98 -8.89
CA THR A 60 6.98 17.22 -10.35
C THR A 60 5.63 16.77 -10.89
N TYR A 61 5.09 15.64 -10.44
CA TYR A 61 3.89 15.05 -11.06
C TYR A 61 2.64 15.09 -10.17
N ILE A 62 2.78 15.20 -8.84
CA ILE A 62 1.65 15.10 -7.90
C ILE A 62 1.32 16.44 -7.23
N LYS A 63 2.28 17.14 -6.61
CA LYS A 63 2.05 18.43 -5.90
C LYS A 63 1.63 19.58 -6.79
N LEU A 64 2.09 19.59 -8.03
CA LEU A 64 1.79 20.64 -8.99
C LEU A 64 0.27 20.73 -9.31
N ASN A 65 -0.54 19.73 -8.96
CA ASN A 65 -2.00 19.77 -9.12
C ASN A 65 -2.80 20.31 -7.90
N GLU A 66 -2.25 20.28 -6.67
CA GLU A 66 -3.02 20.63 -5.45
C GLU A 66 -2.62 21.98 -4.82
N GLU A 67 -1.35 22.39 -4.85
CA GLU A 67 -0.87 23.58 -4.11
C GLU A 67 -0.83 24.87 -4.93
N MET A 68 -1.20 24.78 -6.20
CA MET A 68 -1.06 25.91 -7.10
C MET A 68 -2.18 26.95 -6.96
N TYR A 69 -3.18 26.73 -6.09
CA TYR A 69 -4.21 27.71 -5.76
C TYR A 69 -4.20 28.02 -4.26
N ASP A 70 -3.77 29.22 -3.90
CA ASP A 70 -3.81 29.70 -2.54
C ASP A 70 -5.20 30.31 -2.26
N SER A 71 -5.99 29.58 -1.48
CA SER A 71 -7.34 29.95 -1.08
C SER A 71 -7.39 31.19 -0.17
N ARG A 72 -6.28 31.59 0.45
CA ARG A 72 -6.20 32.78 1.32
C ARG A 72 -6.07 34.06 0.51
N ILE A 73 -5.30 34.03 -0.59
CA ILE A 73 -5.12 35.17 -1.50
C ILE A 73 -5.99 35.09 -2.76
N ASN A 74 -6.75 34.00 -2.92
CA ASN A 74 -7.64 33.74 -4.05
C ASN A 74 -6.91 33.82 -5.41
N ARG A 75 -5.70 33.26 -5.48
CA ARG A 75 -4.82 33.30 -6.66
C ARG A 75 -4.09 31.98 -6.84
N TYR A 76 -3.76 31.71 -8.10
CA TYR A 76 -2.84 30.65 -8.46
C TYR A 76 -1.40 31.10 -8.30
N SER A 77 -0.53 30.30 -7.70
CA SER A 77 0.88 30.62 -7.47
C SER A 77 1.78 29.59 -8.12
N CYS A 78 2.76 30.06 -8.89
CA CYS A 78 3.78 29.22 -9.50
C CYS A 78 5.02 29.12 -8.59
N THR A 79 5.78 28.04 -8.76
CA THR A 79 7.11 27.83 -8.17
C THR A 79 8.13 28.88 -8.60
N CYS A 80 7.89 29.64 -9.68
CA CYS A 80 8.71 30.78 -10.09
C CYS A 80 8.30 32.12 -9.43
N ASN A 81 7.55 32.09 -8.32
CA ASN A 81 7.01 33.25 -7.59
C ASN A 81 5.99 34.13 -8.35
N ASN A 82 5.55 33.73 -9.55
CA ASN A 82 4.48 34.45 -10.26
C ASN A 82 3.10 34.04 -9.75
N THR A 83 2.18 35.01 -9.64
CA THR A 83 0.79 34.76 -9.21
C THR A 83 -0.23 35.18 -10.26
N TYR A 84 -1.32 34.43 -10.36
CA TYR A 84 -2.32 34.55 -11.42
C TYR A 84 -3.72 34.48 -10.84
N LYS A 85 -4.59 35.39 -11.26
CA LYS A 85 -5.98 35.42 -10.79
C LYS A 85 -6.84 34.30 -11.40
N THR A 86 -6.48 33.82 -12.60
CA THR A 86 -7.29 32.89 -13.38
C THR A 86 -6.48 31.67 -13.80
N LYS A 87 -7.13 30.50 -13.78
CA LYS A 87 -6.52 29.21 -14.15
C LYS A 87 -5.94 29.21 -15.57
N GLY A 88 -6.57 29.94 -16.51
CA GLY A 88 -6.13 29.99 -17.91
C GLY A 88 -4.78 30.69 -18.11
N HIS A 89 -4.58 31.85 -17.47
CA HIS A 89 -3.29 32.56 -17.54
C HIS A 89 -2.18 31.77 -16.86
N PHE A 90 -2.54 31.09 -15.77
CA PHE A 90 -1.63 30.23 -15.05
C PHE A 90 -1.18 29.03 -15.88
N LYS A 91 -2.12 28.35 -16.55
CA LYS A 91 -1.85 27.25 -17.46
C LYS A 91 -0.89 27.66 -18.59
N ARG A 92 -1.15 28.80 -19.24
CA ARG A 92 -0.26 29.35 -20.29
C ARG A 92 1.15 29.65 -19.81
N HIS A 93 1.27 30.16 -18.59
CA HIS A 93 2.58 30.41 -18.00
C HIS A 93 3.36 29.10 -17.79
N LEU A 94 2.68 28.06 -17.33
CA LEU A 94 3.26 26.72 -17.15
C LEU A 94 3.66 26.07 -18.49
N GLU A 95 2.84 26.24 -19.54
CA GLU A 95 3.16 25.78 -20.89
C GLU A 95 4.43 26.45 -21.43
N LYS A 96 4.58 27.75 -21.19
CA LYS A 96 5.63 28.57 -21.80
C LYS A 96 6.95 28.55 -21.03
N GLU A 97 6.90 28.72 -19.71
CA GLU A 97 8.09 28.89 -18.87
C GLU A 97 8.56 27.58 -18.23
N HIS A 98 7.70 26.57 -18.19
CA HIS A 98 7.97 25.27 -17.57
C HIS A 98 7.77 24.09 -18.53
N GLU A 99 7.63 24.36 -19.83
CA GLU A 99 7.42 23.37 -20.90
C GLU A 99 6.32 22.35 -20.57
N TRP A 100 5.31 22.78 -19.81
CA TRP A 100 4.33 21.86 -19.29
C TRP A 100 3.31 21.53 -20.38
N GLY A 101 3.36 20.29 -20.87
CA GLY A 101 2.36 19.75 -21.79
C GLY A 101 1.02 19.54 -21.09
N PHE A 102 0.12 20.52 -21.18
CA PHE A 102 -1.29 20.24 -20.93
C PHE A 102 -1.91 19.71 -22.21
N ALA A 103 -2.74 18.66 -22.10
CA ALA A 103 -3.54 18.22 -23.24
C ALA A 103 -4.32 19.43 -23.80
N LEU A 104 -4.16 19.66 -25.10
CA LEU A 104 -4.72 20.79 -25.85
C LEU A 104 -6.24 20.85 -25.64
N ASN A 105 -6.71 21.94 -25.02
CA ASN A 105 -8.05 22.43 -25.32
C ASN A 105 -7.84 23.48 -26.41
N GLN A 106 -8.19 23.12 -27.64
CA GLN A 106 -8.24 24.07 -28.76
C GLN A 106 -9.18 25.23 -28.42
N ASP A 107 -8.72 26.42 -28.78
CA ASP A 107 -9.30 27.71 -28.42
C ASP A 107 -10.76 27.90 -28.88
N THR A 108 -11.51 28.55 -27.99
CA THR A 108 -12.54 29.57 -28.20
C THR A 108 -13.02 29.83 -29.65
N THR A 109 -14.15 29.22 -30.03
CA THR A 109 -15.19 29.93 -30.80
C THR A 109 -16.57 29.54 -30.26
N ASN A 110 -17.41 30.55 -30.02
CA ASN A 110 -18.78 30.42 -29.54
C ASN A 110 -19.57 29.34 -30.31
N SER A 111 -19.78 28.19 -29.68
CA SER A 111 -20.96 27.36 -29.90
C SER A 111 -21.14 26.45 -28.70
N ALA A 112 -22.36 26.40 -28.16
CA ALA A 112 -22.73 25.53 -27.08
C ALA A 112 -22.50 24.06 -27.49
N MET A 113 -21.41 23.44 -27.03
CA MET A 113 -21.22 22.00 -27.09
C MET A 113 -20.29 21.61 -25.95
N HIS A 114 -20.78 20.72 -25.08
CA HIS A 114 -20.04 20.07 -24.01
C HIS A 114 -18.58 19.82 -24.42
N SER A 115 -17.62 20.51 -23.80
CA SER A 115 -16.22 20.08 -23.87
C SER A 115 -16.19 18.68 -23.25
N LYS A 116 -16.05 17.64 -24.09
CA LYS A 116 -15.95 16.26 -23.61
C LYS A 116 -14.75 16.21 -22.67
N GLU A 117 -15.04 16.05 -21.38
CA GLU A 117 -14.03 15.74 -20.39
C GLU A 117 -13.21 14.55 -20.91
N ASP A 118 -11.89 14.62 -20.82
CA ASP A 118 -11.03 13.51 -21.23
C ASP A 118 -11.23 12.36 -20.24
N HIS A 119 -12.26 11.56 -20.50
CA HIS A 119 -12.66 10.44 -19.69
C HIS A 119 -11.52 9.42 -19.54
N VAL A 120 -10.58 9.36 -20.48
CA VAL A 120 -9.41 8.47 -20.41
C VAL A 120 -8.41 9.01 -19.39
N ALA A 121 -8.12 10.31 -19.41
CA ALA A 121 -7.24 10.93 -18.41
C ALA A 121 -7.83 10.83 -16.98
N VAL A 122 -9.13 11.10 -16.81
CA VAL A 122 -9.83 10.98 -15.52
C VAL A 122 -9.82 9.54 -15.01
N TRP A 123 -10.06 8.58 -15.91
CA TRP A 123 -10.00 7.15 -15.57
C TRP A 123 -8.59 6.74 -15.13
N ARG A 124 -7.54 7.12 -15.88
CA ARG A 124 -6.13 6.82 -15.54
C ARG A 124 -5.76 7.40 -14.18
N ALA A 125 -6.12 8.66 -13.92
CA ALA A 125 -5.84 9.29 -12.63
C ALA A 125 -6.55 8.58 -11.48
N SER A 126 -7.81 8.18 -11.68
CA SER A 126 -8.58 7.43 -10.68
C SER A 126 -7.99 6.04 -10.43
N PHE A 127 -7.63 5.32 -11.50
CA PHE A 127 -6.94 4.04 -11.43
C PHE A 127 -5.65 4.14 -10.63
N MET A 128 -4.82 5.16 -10.91
CA MET A 128 -3.55 5.35 -10.20
C MET A 128 -3.76 5.61 -8.71
N LYS A 129 -4.71 6.48 -8.34
CA LYS A 129 -5.04 6.76 -6.93
C LYS A 129 -5.47 5.50 -6.18
N LEU A 130 -6.37 4.71 -6.77
CA LEU A 130 -6.87 3.48 -6.17
C LEU A 130 -5.79 2.39 -6.09
N SER A 131 -4.95 2.28 -7.12
CA SER A 131 -3.87 1.29 -7.15
C SER A 131 -2.78 1.60 -6.13
N LEU A 132 -2.42 2.89 -5.96
CA LEU A 132 -1.48 3.33 -4.93
C LEU A 132 -2.04 3.11 -3.53
N LEU A 133 -3.34 3.41 -3.32
CA LEU A 133 -4.02 3.13 -2.05
C LEU A 133 -4.00 1.62 -1.74
N LEU A 134 -4.33 0.77 -2.71
CA LEU A 134 -4.30 -0.68 -2.54
C LEU A 134 -2.89 -1.17 -2.18
N ARG A 135 -1.87 -0.70 -2.89
CA ARG A 135 -0.46 -1.04 -2.60
C ARG A 135 -0.06 -0.61 -1.18
N ASP A 136 -0.42 0.61 -0.77
CA ASP A 136 -0.13 1.11 0.58
C ASP A 136 -0.86 0.29 1.66
N THR A 137 -2.11 -0.11 1.40
CA THR A 137 -2.88 -0.97 2.31
C THR A 137 -2.26 -2.37 2.42
N GLU A 138 -1.95 -3.02 1.30
CA GLU A 138 -1.30 -4.34 1.28
C GLU A 138 0.04 -4.31 2.05
N ASP A 139 0.85 -3.29 1.80
CA ASP A 139 2.13 -3.09 2.49
C ASP A 139 1.93 -2.83 4.00
N ALA A 140 0.96 -1.99 4.37
CA ALA A 140 0.65 -1.73 5.77
C ALA A 140 0.24 -3.01 6.53
N TYR A 141 -0.57 -3.88 5.92
CA TYR A 141 -0.90 -5.18 6.49
C TYR A 141 0.32 -6.11 6.60
N GLN A 142 1.19 -6.11 5.59
CA GLN A 142 2.38 -6.96 5.54
C GLN A 142 3.43 -6.57 6.61
N TYR A 143 3.52 -5.29 6.95
CA TYR A 143 4.41 -4.76 7.98
C TYR A 143 3.76 -4.60 9.36
N GLY A 144 2.46 -4.84 9.49
CA GLY A 144 1.77 -4.72 10.77
C GLY A 144 1.55 -3.27 11.20
N ASP A 145 1.52 -2.31 10.27
CA ASP A 145 1.38 -0.88 10.56
C ASP A 145 -0.09 -0.49 10.74
N GLY A 146 -0.56 -0.56 11.98
CA GLY A 146 -1.93 -0.23 12.35
C GLY A 146 -2.32 1.22 12.02
N ASP A 147 -1.40 2.18 12.11
CA ASP A 147 -1.73 3.58 11.83
C ASP A 147 -1.97 3.81 10.33
N ARG A 148 -1.15 3.19 9.47
CA ARG A 148 -1.36 3.21 8.02
C ARG A 148 -2.66 2.52 7.63
N ILE A 149 -2.95 1.34 8.21
CA ILE A 149 -4.21 0.62 7.98
C ILE A 149 -5.43 1.50 8.27
N PHE A 150 -5.46 2.19 9.42
CA PHE A 150 -6.59 3.04 9.79
C PHE A 150 -6.69 4.30 8.94
N ARG A 151 -5.55 4.88 8.55
CA ARG A 151 -5.53 6.03 7.64
C ARG A 151 -6.08 5.65 6.26
N ASN A 152 -5.67 4.51 5.72
CA ASN A 152 -6.12 4.03 4.41
C ASN A 152 -7.60 3.65 4.43
N ALA A 153 -8.06 3.04 5.53
CA ALA A 153 -9.47 2.71 5.74
C ALA A 153 -10.42 3.91 5.62
N LYS A 154 -9.95 5.14 5.88
CA LYS A 154 -10.75 6.37 5.64
C LYS A 154 -11.00 6.60 4.14
N PHE A 155 -9.97 6.44 3.32
CA PHE A 155 -10.09 6.55 1.86
C PHE A 155 -10.90 5.38 1.28
N GLU A 156 -10.64 4.16 1.75
CA GLU A 156 -11.40 2.98 1.35
C GLU A 156 -12.88 3.12 1.67
N MET A 157 -13.23 3.81 2.77
CA MET A 157 -14.63 4.07 3.13
C MET A 157 -15.30 4.98 2.10
N LEU A 158 -14.60 6.01 1.62
CA LEU A 158 -15.08 6.89 0.54
C LEU A 158 -15.22 6.11 -0.77
N CYS A 159 -14.27 5.23 -1.09
CA CYS A 159 -14.35 4.35 -2.26
C CYS A 159 -15.53 3.38 -2.17
N ALA A 160 -15.77 2.79 -0.99
CA ALA A 160 -16.91 1.91 -0.76
C ALA A 160 -18.24 2.64 -0.89
N ASP A 161 -18.30 3.92 -0.48
CA ASP A 161 -19.48 4.76 -0.66
C ASP A 161 -19.75 5.06 -2.14
N ALA A 162 -18.72 5.49 -2.88
CA ALA A 162 -18.78 5.76 -4.31
C ALA A 162 -19.16 4.53 -5.14
N ALA A 163 -18.73 3.34 -4.72
CA ALA A 163 -19.08 2.06 -5.34
C ALA A 163 -20.40 1.45 -4.82
N HIS A 164 -21.12 2.14 -3.94
CA HIS A 164 -22.37 1.68 -3.31
C HIS A 164 -22.25 0.35 -2.55
N HIS A 165 -21.06 0.06 -2.00
CA HIS A 165 -20.79 -1.10 -1.17
C HIS A 165 -21.12 -0.84 0.30
N THR A 166 -22.42 -0.77 0.62
CA THR A 166 -22.94 -0.43 1.95
C THR A 166 -22.37 -1.27 3.09
N LYS A 167 -22.15 -2.59 2.86
CA LYS A 167 -21.56 -3.48 3.87
C LYS A 167 -20.13 -3.07 4.24
N TYR A 168 -19.29 -2.79 3.25
CA TYR A 168 -17.90 -2.37 3.48
C TYR A 168 -17.84 -0.96 4.07
N ARG A 169 -18.70 -0.05 3.60
CA ARG A 169 -18.85 1.29 4.18
C ARG A 169 -19.17 1.24 5.68
N LEU A 170 -20.14 0.42 6.08
CA LEU A 170 -20.50 0.26 7.50
C LEU A 170 -19.39 -0.38 8.33
N TRP A 171 -18.69 -1.37 7.77
CA TRP A 171 -17.58 -2.03 8.46
C TRP A 171 -16.41 -1.06 8.70
N LEU A 172 -16.02 -0.30 7.67
CA LEU A 172 -14.96 0.71 7.75
C LEU A 172 -15.35 1.85 8.70
N TRP A 173 -16.60 2.33 8.64
CA TRP A 173 -17.10 3.31 9.60
C TRP A 173 -16.98 2.82 11.04
N ARG A 174 -17.40 1.58 11.30
CA ARG A 174 -17.31 0.97 12.65
C ARG A 174 -15.86 0.86 13.12
N MET A 175 -14.95 0.47 12.22
CA MET A 175 -13.52 0.44 12.51
C MET A 175 -13.01 1.82 12.96
N GLN A 176 -13.36 2.89 12.23
CA GLN A 176 -13.00 4.26 12.62
C GLN A 176 -13.64 4.68 13.95
N ALA A 177 -14.91 4.32 14.19
CA ALA A 177 -15.61 4.62 15.43
C ALA A 177 -14.97 3.92 16.64
N TYR A 178 -14.48 2.69 16.48
CA TYR A 178 -13.74 1.97 17.52
C TYR A 178 -12.43 2.65 17.89
N GLU A 179 -11.68 3.16 16.93
CA GLU A 179 -10.44 3.89 17.23
C GLU A 179 -10.70 5.23 17.92
N THR A 180 -11.72 5.97 17.45
CA THR A 180 -11.85 7.40 17.77
C THR A 180 -12.83 7.72 18.89
N ALA A 181 -13.87 6.89 19.11
CA ALA A 181 -15.01 7.31 19.93
C ALA A 181 -15.60 6.24 20.85
N ILE A 182 -15.61 4.96 20.45
CA ILE A 182 -16.35 3.91 21.17
C ILE A 182 -15.50 3.19 22.21
N LEU A 183 -14.26 2.83 21.86
CA LEU A 183 -13.38 2.09 22.75
C LEU A 183 -12.61 3.03 23.67
N SER A 184 -12.24 2.55 24.86
CA SER A 184 -11.26 3.26 25.69
C SER A 184 -9.92 3.39 24.95
N PRO A 185 -9.08 4.40 25.27
CA PRO A 185 -7.80 4.59 24.57
C PRO A 185 -6.93 3.32 24.53
N ARG A 186 -6.93 2.55 25.61
CA ARG A 186 -6.23 1.26 25.68
C ARG A 186 -6.80 0.24 24.68
N GLN A 187 -8.12 0.05 24.69
CA GLN A 187 -8.80 -0.90 23.80
C GLN A 187 -8.68 -0.49 22.33
N ALA A 188 -8.69 0.82 22.03
CA ALA A 188 -8.49 1.32 20.68
C ALA A 188 -7.09 0.97 20.14
N VAL A 189 -6.05 1.12 20.96
CA VAL A 189 -4.69 0.68 20.64
C VAL A 189 -4.66 -0.83 20.43
N GLU A 190 -5.18 -1.62 21.37
CA GLU A 190 -5.21 -3.09 21.24
C GLU A 190 -5.97 -3.53 19.98
N TYR A 191 -7.12 -2.92 19.66
CA TYR A 191 -7.89 -3.19 18.45
C TYR A 191 -7.10 -2.86 17.18
N LYS A 192 -6.46 -1.69 17.14
CA LYS A 192 -5.65 -1.23 16.01
C LYS A 192 -4.51 -2.20 15.68
N TRP A 193 -3.76 -2.62 16.70
CA TRP A 193 -2.63 -3.54 16.51
C TRP A 193 -3.07 -5.00 16.32
N ASN A 194 -4.31 -5.36 16.71
CA ASN A 194 -4.92 -6.66 16.42
C ASN A 194 -5.50 -6.77 14.99
N CYS A 195 -5.31 -5.78 14.12
CA CYS A 195 -5.71 -5.89 12.71
C CYS A 195 -4.80 -6.84 11.90
N THR A 196 -3.61 -7.18 12.42
CA THR A 196 -2.64 -8.06 11.76
C THR A 196 -2.14 -9.13 12.72
N ALA A 197 -1.62 -10.22 12.17
CA ALA A 197 -0.97 -11.28 12.94
C ALA A 197 0.29 -11.77 12.24
N ASN A 198 1.36 -11.98 13.00
CA ASN A 198 2.59 -12.57 12.47
C ASN A 198 2.63 -14.07 12.77
N THR A 199 2.38 -14.88 11.74
CA THR A 199 2.32 -16.35 11.87
C THR A 199 3.67 -17.03 11.61
N HIS A 200 4.57 -16.39 10.85
CA HIS A 200 5.80 -17.03 10.36
C HIS A 200 7.09 -16.44 10.95
N GLY A 201 6.98 -15.39 11.76
CA GLY A 201 8.11 -14.67 12.33
C GLY A 201 8.89 -13.83 11.31
N GLY A 202 9.43 -12.70 11.77
CA GLY A 202 10.23 -11.79 10.93
C GLY A 202 9.42 -10.65 10.31
N LYS A 203 10.15 -9.69 9.73
CA LYS A 203 9.58 -8.49 9.08
C LYS A 203 8.88 -8.85 7.77
N GLY A 204 7.81 -8.15 7.44
CA GLY A 204 7.11 -8.30 6.16
C GLY A 204 6.34 -9.63 6.00
N LYS A 205 6.01 -10.31 7.11
CA LYS A 205 5.27 -11.59 7.11
C LYS A 205 3.97 -11.55 7.91
N TYR A 206 3.48 -10.35 8.20
CA TYR A 206 2.18 -10.19 8.82
C TYR A 206 1.09 -10.51 7.80
N ILE A 207 -0.01 -11.08 8.29
CA ILE A 207 -1.23 -11.29 7.52
C ILE A 207 -2.36 -10.49 8.16
N PRO A 208 -3.36 -10.05 7.39
CA PRO A 208 -4.60 -9.52 7.94
C PRO A 208 -5.20 -10.52 8.95
N ASN A 209 -5.72 -10.03 10.07
CA ASN A 209 -6.32 -10.88 11.10
C ASN A 209 -7.53 -11.64 10.56
N ASP A 210 -8.28 -11.09 9.59
CA ASP A 210 -9.37 -11.80 8.92
C ASP A 210 -8.88 -13.10 8.25
N ASN A 211 -7.73 -13.07 7.57
CA ASN A 211 -7.12 -14.26 6.96
C ASN A 211 -6.68 -15.27 8.02
N LEU A 212 -6.20 -14.80 9.19
CA LEU A 212 -5.88 -15.68 10.32
C LEU A 212 -7.15 -16.38 10.83
N VAL A 213 -8.21 -15.62 11.08
CA VAL A 213 -9.49 -16.14 11.56
C VAL A 213 -10.07 -17.13 10.56
N GLU A 214 -10.01 -16.84 9.25
CA GLU A 214 -10.45 -17.78 8.22
C GLU A 214 -9.65 -19.09 8.27
N THR A 215 -8.32 -18.99 8.36
CA THR A 215 -7.44 -20.16 8.50
C THR A 215 -7.79 -21.00 9.74
N LEU A 216 -8.06 -20.35 10.87
CA LEU A 216 -8.48 -21.02 12.11
C LEU A 216 -9.84 -21.70 11.95
N VAL A 217 -10.82 -21.01 11.36
CA VAL A 217 -12.16 -21.56 11.10
C VAL A 217 -12.09 -22.76 10.17
N GLN A 218 -11.28 -22.72 9.11
CA GLN A 218 -11.07 -23.86 8.22
C GLN A 218 -10.48 -25.07 8.96
N LYS A 219 -9.52 -24.84 9.87
CA LYS A 219 -8.94 -25.88 10.74
C LYS A 219 -9.97 -26.47 11.71
N ILE A 220 -10.78 -25.63 12.34
CA ILE A 220 -11.88 -26.07 13.23
C ILE A 220 -12.85 -26.95 12.44
N LYS A 221 -13.31 -26.50 11.26
CA LYS A 221 -14.19 -27.27 10.37
C LYS A 221 -13.57 -28.62 9.98
N LYS A 222 -12.26 -28.67 9.74
CA LYS A 222 -11.56 -29.93 9.45
C LYS A 222 -11.60 -30.89 10.65
N LYS A 223 -11.25 -30.42 11.85
CA LYS A 223 -11.29 -31.26 13.07
C LYS A 223 -12.69 -31.74 13.42
N LEU A 224 -13.70 -30.90 13.20
CA LEU A 224 -15.09 -31.31 13.36
C LEU A 224 -15.43 -32.45 12.41
N ARG A 225 -15.07 -32.36 11.13
CA ARG A 225 -15.27 -33.46 10.17
C ARG A 225 -14.55 -34.75 10.59
N GLU A 226 -13.36 -34.65 11.17
CA GLU A 226 -12.60 -35.80 11.67
C GLU A 226 -13.31 -36.53 12.84
N GLN A 227 -14.20 -35.86 13.57
CA GLN A 227 -14.99 -36.50 14.66
C GLN A 227 -16.19 -37.32 14.15
N GLY A 228 -16.61 -37.14 12.90
CA GLY A 228 -17.73 -37.89 12.31
C GLY A 228 -19.02 -37.79 13.13
N PHE A 229 -19.61 -38.91 13.52
CA PHE A 229 -20.85 -38.96 14.29
C PHE A 229 -20.73 -38.48 15.75
N ASN A 230 -19.51 -38.29 16.27
CA ASN A 230 -19.27 -37.88 17.65
C ASN A 230 -19.31 -36.36 17.85
N ILE A 231 -19.69 -35.59 16.82
CA ILE A 231 -19.78 -34.13 16.91
C ILE A 231 -20.95 -33.76 17.84
N THR A 232 -20.58 -33.20 18.99
CA THR A 232 -21.49 -32.56 19.94
C THR A 232 -21.11 -31.08 20.13
N HIS A 233 -22.04 -30.25 20.60
CA HIS A 233 -21.75 -28.84 20.92
C HIS A 233 -20.53 -28.69 21.83
N ASN A 234 -20.45 -29.52 22.88
CA ASN A 234 -19.31 -29.50 23.81
C ASN A 234 -17.99 -29.90 23.14
N SER A 235 -18.00 -30.90 22.26
CA SER A 235 -16.81 -31.27 21.52
C SER A 235 -16.36 -30.17 20.55
N ALA A 236 -17.30 -29.48 19.91
CA ALA A 236 -17.03 -28.37 19.00
C ALA A 236 -16.45 -27.15 19.74
N GLN A 237 -17.02 -26.82 20.91
CA GLN A 237 -16.51 -25.76 21.77
C GLN A 237 -15.09 -26.06 22.24
N ARG A 238 -14.82 -27.30 22.68
CA ARG A 238 -13.46 -27.72 23.06
C ARG A 238 -12.47 -27.61 21.91
N ILE A 239 -12.85 -28.02 20.70
CA ILE A 239 -12.01 -27.85 19.50
C ILE A 239 -11.73 -26.37 19.26
N ALA A 240 -12.76 -25.52 19.23
CA ALA A 240 -12.60 -24.10 18.94
C ALA A 240 -11.68 -23.39 19.94
N LEU A 241 -11.79 -23.71 21.23
CA LEU A 241 -10.97 -23.12 22.29
C LEU A 241 -9.53 -23.65 22.34
N SER A 242 -9.28 -24.87 21.86
CA SER A 242 -7.95 -25.51 21.97
C SER A 242 -7.13 -25.50 20.69
N ILE A 243 -7.73 -25.21 19.53
CA ILE A 243 -7.09 -25.37 18.22
C ILE A 243 -5.81 -24.53 18.10
N GLN A 244 -5.81 -23.31 18.63
CA GLN A 244 -4.68 -22.39 18.54
C GLN A 244 -3.49 -22.92 19.35
N ILE A 245 -3.71 -23.28 20.61
CA ILE A 245 -2.69 -23.85 21.51
C ILE A 245 -2.15 -25.17 20.93
N GLN A 246 -3.03 -26.03 20.42
CA GLN A 246 -2.62 -27.30 19.80
C GLN A 246 -1.72 -27.10 18.58
N GLN A 247 -1.97 -26.05 17.79
CA GLN A 247 -1.16 -25.73 16.63
C GLN A 247 0.21 -25.20 17.02
N GLU A 248 0.25 -24.29 17.98
CA GLU A 248 1.50 -23.73 18.51
C GLU A 248 2.40 -24.83 19.10
N LEU A 249 1.82 -25.75 19.90
CA LEU A 249 2.53 -26.91 20.42
C LEU A 249 3.09 -27.80 19.30
N LYS A 250 2.30 -28.05 18.25
CA LYS A 250 2.72 -28.87 17.11
C LYS A 250 3.88 -28.25 16.34
N GLU A 251 3.81 -26.94 16.10
CA GLU A 251 4.87 -26.18 15.41
C GLU A 251 6.15 -26.15 16.23
N ASN A 252 6.05 -25.84 17.52
CA ASN A 252 7.20 -25.85 18.45
C ASN A 252 7.86 -27.22 18.52
N THR A 253 7.08 -28.29 18.67
CA THR A 253 7.60 -29.67 18.70
C THR A 253 8.31 -30.04 17.39
N SER A 254 7.77 -29.60 16.25
CA SER A 254 8.37 -29.84 14.94
C SER A 254 9.69 -29.07 14.75
N GLN A 255 9.77 -27.85 15.27
CA GLN A 255 11.00 -27.04 15.22
C GLN A 255 12.10 -27.61 16.11
N VAL A 256 11.77 -28.04 17.33
CA VAL A 256 12.73 -28.69 18.24
C VAL A 256 13.34 -29.92 17.57
N ARG A 257 12.49 -30.80 17.00
CA ARG A 257 12.98 -31.98 16.27
C ARG A 257 13.94 -31.64 15.13
N LYS A 258 13.65 -30.58 14.35
CA LYS A 258 14.56 -30.14 13.27
C LYS A 258 15.92 -29.69 13.80
N ARG A 259 15.94 -28.95 14.90
CA ARG A 259 17.18 -28.52 15.57
C ARG A 259 17.98 -29.70 16.09
N ASP A 260 17.31 -30.68 16.70
CA ASP A 260 17.97 -31.88 17.23
C ASP A 260 18.65 -32.67 16.11
N VAL A 261 17.95 -32.91 14.99
CA VAL A 261 18.53 -33.59 13.82
C VAL A 261 19.72 -32.81 13.25
N GLN A 262 19.62 -31.48 13.17
CA GLN A 262 20.69 -30.64 12.65
C GLN A 262 21.92 -30.60 13.57
N ASN A 263 21.71 -30.59 14.89
CA ASN A 263 22.77 -30.71 15.87
C ASN A 263 23.44 -32.09 15.80
N GLN A 264 22.64 -33.16 15.60
CA GLN A 264 23.16 -34.52 15.48
C GLN A 264 24.07 -34.67 14.25
N LEU A 265 23.66 -34.12 13.10
CA LEU A 265 24.48 -34.05 11.88
C LEU A 265 25.76 -33.22 12.07
N LEU A 266 25.70 -32.12 12.83
CA LEU A 266 26.86 -31.30 13.16
C LEU A 266 27.86 -32.04 14.08
N THR A 267 27.37 -32.81 15.06
CA THR A 267 28.24 -33.66 15.88
C THR A 267 28.88 -34.79 15.09
N GLU A 268 28.14 -35.45 14.20
CA GLU A 268 28.67 -36.54 13.36
C GLU A 268 29.73 -36.03 12.37
N THR A 269 29.54 -34.84 11.81
CA THR A 269 30.52 -34.21 10.91
C THR A 269 31.78 -33.74 11.66
N LEU A 270 31.64 -33.21 12.87
CA LEU A 270 32.78 -32.85 13.71
C LEU A 270 33.57 -34.08 14.17
N SER A 271 32.92 -35.21 14.44
CA SER A 271 33.59 -36.48 14.79
C SER A 271 34.29 -37.19 13.62
N LEU A 272 34.08 -36.73 12.39
CA LEU A 272 34.79 -37.20 11.19
C LEU A 272 35.98 -36.30 10.82
N ILE A 273 36.05 -35.10 11.40
CA ILE A 273 37.09 -34.09 11.13
C ILE A 273 38.18 -34.11 12.23
N PHE A 274 37.89 -34.65 13.42
CA PHE A 274 38.83 -34.89 14.52
C PHE A 274 38.98 -36.39 14.78
#